data_AF-A0A2U1FPQ1-F1
#
_entry.id   AF-A0A2U1FPQ1-F1
#
_cell.length_a   1.000
_cell.length_b   1.000
_cell.length_c   1.000
_cell.angle_alpha   90.00
_cell.angle_beta   90.00
_cell.angle_gamma   90.00
#
_symmetry.space_group_name_H-M   'P 1'
#
loop_
_entity.id
_entity.type
_entity.pdbx_description
1 polymer ?
#
loop_
_entity_poly.entity_id
_entity_poly.type
_entity_poly.pdbx_seq_one_letter_code
_entity_poly.pdbx_strand_id
1 'polypeptide(L)'
;MKKIFGLAMLSFALVACGGNKTEQDAAADSARIADSIAQVEAAAAAEAERFVGSYAGLIPAADADGFDVKLVLNADKTFALEEVAKGGKHDGVGSTDSGSFTISGDTVLLTVSGEPEARRLVINVSADTLRYADVEDPKMAPLYVLAKQK
;
A
#
# COMPACT_ATOMS: atom_id res chain seq x y z
N MET A 1 26.68 55.85 14.34
CA MET A 1 26.49 56.11 15.80
C MET A 1 25.56 55.00 16.30
N LYS A 2 25.86 54.03 17.16
CA LYS A 2 26.70 53.84 18.37
C LYS A 2 27.40 52.45 18.24
N LYS A 3 28.73 52.31 18.30
CA LYS A 3 29.63 52.07 19.45
C LYS A 3 29.34 50.82 20.32
N ILE A 4 30.07 49.73 19.98
CA ILE A 4 30.85 48.73 20.77
C ILE A 4 30.62 48.52 22.29
N PHE A 5 30.81 47.25 22.71
CA PHE A 5 31.46 46.68 23.94
C PHE A 5 30.71 45.39 24.37
N GLY A 6 31.28 44.25 24.76
CA GLY A 6 32.65 43.78 25.03
C GLY A 6 32.69 42.23 25.00
N LEU A 7 33.83 41.62 24.68
CA LEU A 7 34.83 41.05 25.61
C LEU A 7 34.28 39.99 26.59
N ALA A 8 34.51 38.71 26.29
CA ALA A 8 34.86 37.70 27.29
C ALA A 8 35.56 36.52 26.61
N MET A 9 36.85 36.41 26.90
CA MET A 9 37.77 35.34 26.55
C MET A 9 37.70 34.32 27.69
N LEU A 10 37.43 33.04 27.43
CA LEU A 10 37.90 31.98 28.32
C LEU A 10 38.04 30.64 27.59
N SER A 11 39.31 30.27 27.42
CA SER A 11 39.84 29.04 26.88
C SER A 11 39.42 27.84 27.75
N PHE A 12 38.96 26.76 27.12
CA PHE A 12 39.01 25.43 27.71
C PHE A 12 40.00 24.55 26.94
N ALA A 13 40.75 23.80 27.73
CA ALA A 13 42.02 23.18 27.41
C ALA A 13 41.95 22.07 26.34
N LEU A 14 43.04 21.96 25.58
CA LEU A 14 43.39 20.81 24.76
C LEU A 14 43.63 19.59 25.66
N VAL A 15 42.80 18.56 25.53
CA VAL A 15 43.14 17.21 25.97
C VAL A 15 43.76 16.47 24.79
N ALA A 16 45.03 16.11 24.94
CA ALA A 16 45.74 15.19 24.09
C ALA A 16 45.67 13.80 24.72
N CYS A 17 45.17 12.80 23.98
CA CYS A 17 45.63 11.43 24.15
C CYS A 17 45.44 10.66 22.83
N GLY A 18 46.52 10.00 22.41
CA GLY A 18 46.70 9.43 21.09
C GLY A 18 45.82 8.23 20.77
N GLY A 19 45.64 8.01 19.47
CA GLY A 19 44.97 6.85 18.91
C GLY A 19 44.85 7.04 17.41
N ASN A 20 45.76 6.40 16.68
CA ASN A 20 45.88 6.38 15.23
C ASN A 20 44.55 6.02 14.55
N LYS A 21 44.17 6.79 13.51
CA LYS A 21 43.33 6.45 12.34
C LYS A 21 42.24 5.38 12.51
N THR A 22 40.98 5.76 12.29
CA THR A 22 40.15 5.30 11.15
C THR A 22 38.78 6.01 11.25
N GLU A 23 38.68 7.20 10.65
CA GLU A 23 37.40 7.76 10.21
C GLU A 23 37.10 7.17 8.82
N GLN A 24 36.74 5.89 8.76
CA GLN A 24 36.32 5.25 7.51
C GLN A 24 35.45 3.99 7.75
N ASP A 25 34.53 4.03 8.70
CA ASP A 25 33.56 2.93 8.90
C ASP A 25 32.09 3.39 8.97
N ALA A 26 31.81 4.63 9.39
CA ALA A 26 30.43 5.12 9.49
C ALA A 26 29.74 5.34 8.11
N ALA A 27 30.50 5.68 7.07
CA ALA A 27 29.97 5.87 5.72
C ALA A 27 29.71 4.56 4.98
N ALA A 28 30.48 3.50 5.27
CA ALA A 28 30.31 2.18 4.68
C ALA A 28 29.09 1.46 5.27
N ASP A 29 28.84 1.60 6.57
CA ASP A 29 27.63 1.07 7.22
C ASP A 29 26.36 1.79 6.78
N SER A 30 26.39 3.13 6.67
CA SER A 30 25.24 3.91 6.20
C SER A 30 24.87 3.58 4.74
N ALA A 31 25.88 3.34 3.89
CA ALA A 31 25.66 2.92 2.49
C ALA A 31 25.12 1.49 2.39
N ARG A 32 25.56 0.55 3.24
CA ARG A 32 25.05 -0.82 3.28
C ARG A 32 23.61 -0.91 3.81
N ILE A 33 23.26 -0.08 4.79
CA ILE A 33 21.87 0.01 5.28
C ILE A 33 20.96 0.62 4.21
N ALA A 34 21.40 1.68 3.53
CA ALA A 34 20.64 2.27 2.42
C ALA A 34 20.44 1.29 1.25
N ASP A 35 21.48 0.53 0.88
CA ASP A 35 21.42 -0.49 -0.17
C ASP A 35 20.50 -1.66 0.22
N SER A 36 20.52 -2.07 1.50
CA SER A 36 19.62 -3.12 2.01
C SER A 36 18.16 -2.66 2.04
N ILE A 37 17.88 -1.41 2.42
CA ILE A 37 16.52 -0.83 2.37
C ILE A 37 16.03 -0.74 0.93
N ALA A 38 16.87 -0.25 0.00
CA ALA A 38 16.52 -0.14 -1.41
C ALA A 38 16.23 -1.52 -2.04
N GLN A 39 16.96 -2.58 -1.65
CA GLN A 39 16.70 -3.94 -2.11
C GLN A 39 15.37 -4.49 -1.57
N VAL A 40 15.03 -4.22 -0.31
CA VAL A 40 13.74 -4.63 0.28
C VAL A 40 12.57 -3.87 -0.36
N GLU A 41 12.71 -2.57 -0.59
CA GLU A 41 11.70 -1.76 -1.27
C GLU A 41 11.50 -2.20 -2.73
N ALA A 42 12.57 -2.54 -3.44
CA ALA A 42 12.51 -3.06 -4.80
C ALA A 42 11.81 -4.43 -4.86
N ALA A 43 12.09 -5.32 -3.90
CA ALA A 43 11.41 -6.62 -3.82
C ALA A 43 9.91 -6.46 -3.53
N ALA A 44 9.53 -5.60 -2.59
CA ALA A 44 8.13 -5.30 -2.27
C ALA A 44 7.40 -4.62 -3.45
N ALA A 45 8.08 -3.75 -4.20
CA ALA A 45 7.54 -3.14 -5.41
C ALA A 45 7.27 -4.19 -6.51
N ALA A 46 8.21 -5.11 -6.74
CA ALA A 46 8.08 -6.18 -7.72
C ALA A 46 6.92 -7.15 -7.36
N GLU A 47 6.71 -7.42 -6.07
CA GLU A 47 5.59 -8.26 -5.62
C GLU A 47 4.23 -7.56 -5.85
N ALA A 48 4.15 -6.25 -5.60
CA ALA A 48 2.94 -5.47 -5.87
C ALA A 48 2.61 -5.39 -7.36
N GLU A 49 3.63 -5.27 -8.22
CA GLU A 49 3.49 -5.16 -9.67
C GLU A 49 2.84 -6.40 -10.30
N ARG A 50 3.03 -7.59 -9.71
CA ARG A 50 2.31 -8.81 -10.13
C ARG A 50 0.78 -8.65 -10.05
N PHE A 51 0.28 -7.92 -9.07
CA PHE A 51 -1.15 -7.82 -8.78
C PHE A 51 -1.81 -6.58 -9.40
N VAL A 52 -1.02 -5.69 -10.01
CA VAL A 52 -1.53 -4.63 -10.88
C VAL A 52 -2.34 -5.24 -12.02
N GLY A 53 -3.46 -4.61 -12.35
CA GLY A 53 -4.36 -5.03 -13.42
C GLY A 53 -5.83 -4.85 -13.06
N SER A 54 -6.67 -5.29 -13.99
CA SER A 54 -8.12 -5.26 -13.84
C SER A 54 -8.65 -6.58 -13.31
N TYR A 55 -9.62 -6.52 -12.42
CA TYR A 55 -10.32 -7.65 -11.83
C TYR A 55 -11.82 -7.45 -11.99
N ALA A 56 -12.55 -8.52 -12.19
CA ALA A 56 -14.01 -8.47 -12.28
C ALA A 56 -14.68 -9.69 -11.66
N GLY A 57 -15.91 -9.50 -11.19
CA GLY A 57 -16.74 -10.55 -10.61
C GLY A 57 -18.17 -10.10 -10.39
N LEU A 58 -19.07 -11.07 -10.19
CA LEU A 58 -20.45 -10.82 -9.79
C LEU A 58 -20.59 -11.16 -8.31
N ILE A 59 -20.74 -10.14 -7.46
CA ILE A 59 -20.85 -10.29 -6.01
C ILE A 59 -22.33 -10.42 -5.63
N PRO A 60 -22.76 -11.47 -4.90
CA PRO A 60 -24.18 -11.71 -4.63
C PRO A 60 -24.80 -10.59 -3.79
N ALA A 61 -26.07 -10.30 -4.07
CA ALA A 61 -26.92 -9.39 -3.30
C ALA A 61 -28.14 -10.15 -2.76
N ALA A 62 -28.75 -9.67 -1.68
CA ALA A 62 -29.87 -10.38 -1.04
C ALA A 62 -31.14 -10.42 -1.90
N ASP A 63 -31.48 -9.29 -2.55
CA ASP A 63 -32.76 -9.08 -3.26
C ASP A 63 -32.57 -8.77 -4.76
N ALA A 64 -31.39 -9.08 -5.30
CA ALA A 64 -31.02 -8.84 -6.69
C ALA A 64 -30.02 -9.92 -7.15
N ASP A 65 -29.70 -9.98 -8.44
CA ASP A 65 -28.77 -10.97 -8.98
C ASP A 65 -27.34 -10.76 -8.44
N GLY A 66 -27.00 -9.51 -8.12
CA GLY A 66 -25.72 -9.14 -7.51
C GLY A 66 -25.24 -7.75 -7.92
N PHE A 67 -23.95 -7.51 -7.69
CA PHE A 67 -23.22 -6.36 -8.22
C PHE A 67 -22.16 -6.86 -9.20
N ASP A 68 -22.20 -6.35 -10.43
CA ASP A 68 -21.10 -6.46 -11.37
C ASP A 68 -20.00 -5.50 -10.91
N VAL A 69 -18.90 -6.07 -10.42
CA VAL A 69 -17.80 -5.34 -9.80
C VAL A 69 -16.61 -5.35 -10.73
N LYS A 70 -16.02 -4.16 -10.96
CA LYS A 70 -14.73 -4.00 -11.64
C LYS A 70 -13.78 -3.24 -10.75
N LEU A 71 -12.63 -3.84 -10.46
CA LEU A 71 -11.56 -3.24 -9.68
C LEU A 71 -10.31 -3.14 -10.54
N VAL A 72 -9.73 -1.95 -10.64
CA VAL A 72 -8.44 -1.73 -11.29
C VAL A 72 -7.42 -1.34 -10.23
N LEU A 73 -6.37 -2.15 -10.09
CA LEU A 73 -5.19 -1.81 -9.27
C LEU A 73 -4.11 -1.25 -10.21
N ASN A 74 -3.75 0.02 -10.04
CA ASN A 74 -2.78 0.72 -10.88
C ASN A 74 -1.35 0.56 -10.34
N ALA A 75 -0.35 0.70 -11.23
CA ALA A 75 1.06 0.62 -10.87
C ALA A 75 1.53 1.73 -9.91
N ASP A 76 0.84 2.87 -9.89
CA ASP A 76 1.09 3.99 -8.99
C ASP A 76 0.48 3.81 -7.58
N LYS A 77 0.00 2.60 -7.27
CA LYS A 77 -0.66 2.23 -6.00
C LYS A 77 -2.01 2.92 -5.77
N THR A 78 -2.63 3.43 -6.83
CA THR A 78 -4.04 3.87 -6.80
C THR A 78 -4.98 2.78 -7.28
N PHE A 79 -6.26 2.88 -6.95
CA PHE A 79 -7.28 2.00 -7.51
C PHE A 79 -8.51 2.77 -7.99
N ALA A 80 -9.26 2.13 -8.91
CA ALA A 80 -10.61 2.52 -9.28
C ALA A 80 -11.53 1.31 -9.11
N LEU A 81 -12.68 1.48 -8.46
CA LEU A 81 -13.66 0.46 -8.19
C LEU A 81 -15.02 0.92 -8.75
N GLU A 82 -15.62 0.11 -9.62
CA GLU A 82 -16.97 0.29 -10.14
C GLU A 82 -17.84 -0.86 -9.64
N GLU A 83 -19.03 -0.56 -9.13
CA GLU A 83 -20.01 -1.55 -8.69
C GLU A 83 -21.37 -1.21 -9.31
N VAL A 84 -21.95 -2.12 -10.08
CA VAL A 84 -23.24 -1.90 -10.76
C VAL A 84 -24.22 -3.00 -10.38
N ALA A 85 -25.35 -2.63 -9.80
CA ALA A 85 -26.41 -3.56 -9.43
C ALA A 85 -26.97 -4.26 -10.69
N LYS A 86 -27.19 -5.57 -10.56
CA LYS A 86 -27.79 -6.44 -11.57
C LYS A 86 -29.09 -7.02 -11.03
N GLY A 87 -30.17 -6.81 -11.77
CA GLY A 87 -31.50 -7.28 -11.39
C GLY A 87 -32.13 -6.49 -10.23
N GLY A 88 -33.34 -6.90 -9.86
CA GLY A 88 -34.12 -6.23 -8.81
C GLY A 88 -34.57 -4.81 -9.18
N LYS A 89 -34.92 -4.01 -8.16
CA LYS A 89 -35.46 -2.65 -8.35
C LYS A 89 -34.41 -1.60 -8.71
N HIS A 90 -33.14 -1.93 -8.53
CA HIS A 90 -32.00 -1.02 -8.70
C HIS A 90 -31.11 -1.44 -9.87
N ASP A 91 -31.60 -2.29 -10.77
CA ASP A 91 -30.82 -2.76 -11.93
C ASP A 91 -30.21 -1.59 -12.72
N GLY A 92 -28.91 -1.69 -13.01
CA GLY A 92 -28.14 -0.67 -13.70
C GLY A 92 -27.71 0.54 -12.87
N VAL A 93 -28.17 0.67 -11.61
CA VAL A 93 -27.66 1.69 -10.69
C VAL A 93 -26.28 1.27 -10.20
N GLY A 94 -25.32 2.19 -10.19
CA GLY A 94 -23.96 1.90 -9.74
C GLY A 94 -23.28 3.05 -9.01
N SER A 95 -22.10 2.73 -8.48
CA SER A 95 -21.20 3.64 -7.78
C SER A 95 -19.77 3.46 -8.26
N THR A 96 -18.97 4.51 -8.07
CA THR A 96 -17.53 4.47 -8.35
C THR A 96 -16.76 5.02 -7.16
N ASP A 97 -15.81 4.25 -6.68
CA ASP A 97 -14.87 4.63 -5.64
C ASP A 97 -13.44 4.66 -6.17
N SER A 98 -12.60 5.50 -5.57
CA SER A 98 -11.18 5.55 -5.89
C SER A 98 -10.35 5.92 -4.67
N GLY A 99 -9.07 5.58 -4.72
CA GLY A 99 -8.15 5.88 -3.64
C GLY A 99 -6.81 5.17 -3.82
N SER A 100 -6.15 4.88 -2.72
CA SER A 100 -4.88 4.17 -2.72
C SER A 100 -5.04 2.75 -2.20
N PHE A 101 -4.09 1.88 -2.55
CA PHE A 101 -4.03 0.55 -1.98
C PHE A 101 -2.64 0.22 -1.45
N THR A 102 -2.60 -0.71 -0.50
CA THR A 102 -1.37 -1.34 -0.03
C THR A 102 -1.50 -2.86 -0.10
N ILE A 103 -0.38 -3.55 -0.25
CA ILE A 103 -0.30 -5.01 -0.23
C ILE A 103 0.64 -5.42 0.90
N SER A 104 0.20 -6.34 1.75
CA SER A 104 1.01 -6.94 2.82
C SER A 104 0.72 -8.44 2.88
N GLY A 105 1.70 -9.26 2.51
CA GLY A 105 1.51 -10.69 2.34
C GLY A 105 0.44 -10.99 1.28
N ASP A 106 -0.58 -11.74 1.66
CA ASP A 106 -1.73 -12.07 0.81
C ASP A 106 -2.88 -11.05 0.91
N THR A 107 -2.69 -9.93 1.61
CA THR A 107 -3.77 -8.98 1.88
C THR A 107 -3.61 -7.70 1.07
N VAL A 108 -4.67 -7.29 0.37
CA VAL A 108 -4.82 -5.97 -0.25
C VAL A 108 -5.73 -5.11 0.64
N LEU A 109 -5.30 -3.91 0.98
CA LEU A 109 -6.13 -2.91 1.65
C LEU A 109 -6.42 -1.77 0.68
N LEU A 110 -7.71 -1.54 0.40
CA LEU A 110 -8.18 -0.41 -0.42
C LEU A 110 -8.64 0.72 0.51
N THR A 111 -7.90 1.82 0.51
CA THR A 111 -8.27 3.03 1.26
C THR A 111 -9.05 3.95 0.32
N VAL A 112 -10.37 3.97 0.44
CA VAL A 112 -11.24 4.84 -0.36
C VAL A 112 -11.04 6.29 0.08
N SER A 113 -10.95 7.21 -0.89
CA SER A 113 -10.73 8.63 -0.61
C SER A 113 -11.92 9.22 0.17
N GLY A 114 -11.66 9.70 1.39
CA GLY A 114 -12.70 10.28 2.24
C GLY A 114 -13.38 9.29 3.19
N GLU A 115 -13.06 8.00 3.10
CA GLU A 115 -13.55 6.97 4.01
C GLU A 115 -12.48 6.60 5.06
N PRO A 116 -12.85 6.45 6.34
CA PRO A 116 -11.89 6.11 7.39
C PRO A 116 -11.50 4.63 7.40
N GLU A 117 -12.34 3.76 6.85
CA GLU A 117 -12.15 2.32 6.87
C GLU A 117 -11.68 1.81 5.51
N ALA A 118 -10.63 0.97 5.52
CA ALA A 118 -10.13 0.33 4.32
C ALA A 118 -10.90 -0.95 4.03
N ARG A 119 -11.24 -1.19 2.76
CA ARG A 119 -11.80 -2.47 2.32
C ARG A 119 -10.68 -3.50 2.19
N ARG A 120 -10.86 -4.70 2.75
CA ARG A 120 -9.82 -5.73 2.76
C ARG A 120 -10.14 -6.85 1.77
N LEU A 121 -9.17 -7.20 0.92
CA LEU A 121 -9.22 -8.34 0.02
C LEU A 121 -8.06 -9.29 0.27
N VAL A 122 -8.27 -10.57 -0.01
CA VAL A 122 -7.27 -11.64 0.07
C VAL A 122 -6.89 -12.09 -1.34
N ILE A 123 -5.60 -12.17 -1.60
CA ILE A 123 -4.99 -12.62 -2.84
C ILE A 123 -4.97 -14.15 -2.85
N ASN A 124 -5.45 -14.75 -3.94
CA ASN A 124 -5.12 -16.13 -4.28
C ASN A 124 -4.19 -16.12 -5.49
N VAL A 125 -2.89 -16.26 -5.21
CA VAL A 125 -1.81 -16.20 -6.20
C VAL A 125 -1.95 -17.28 -7.27
N SER A 126 -2.39 -18.49 -6.90
CA SER A 126 -2.50 -19.62 -7.82
C SER A 126 -3.62 -19.47 -8.85
N ALA A 127 -4.66 -18.71 -8.49
CA ALA A 127 -5.85 -18.50 -9.32
C ALA A 127 -5.91 -17.09 -9.93
N ASP A 128 -4.93 -16.23 -9.63
CA ASP A 128 -4.92 -14.81 -9.98
C ASP A 128 -6.27 -14.13 -9.65
N THR A 129 -6.71 -14.28 -8.41
CA THR A 129 -7.99 -13.73 -7.93
C THR A 129 -7.81 -12.94 -6.64
N LEU A 130 -8.73 -12.00 -6.40
CA LEU A 130 -8.92 -11.28 -5.16
C LEU A 130 -10.26 -11.69 -4.56
N ARG A 131 -10.34 -11.86 -3.24
CA ARG A 131 -11.59 -12.19 -2.55
C ARG A 131 -11.84 -11.21 -1.42
N TYR A 132 -13.06 -10.70 -1.27
CA TYR A 132 -13.39 -9.88 -0.10
C TYR A 132 -13.17 -10.68 1.19
N ALA A 133 -12.46 -10.07 2.15
CA ALA A 133 -12.05 -10.73 3.37
C ALA A 133 -13.18 -10.83 4.40
N ASP A 134 -14.10 -9.88 4.38
CA ASP A 134 -15.08 -9.64 5.45
C ASP A 134 -16.39 -10.45 5.25
N VAL A 135 -16.26 -11.62 4.62
CA VAL A 135 -17.36 -12.58 4.42
C VAL A 135 -17.34 -13.58 5.57
N GLU A 136 -18.29 -13.45 6.50
CA GLU A 136 -18.35 -14.25 7.72
C GLU A 136 -18.67 -15.72 7.46
N ASP A 137 -19.59 -16.02 6.54
CA ASP A 137 -19.95 -17.40 6.20
C ASP A 137 -18.91 -18.01 5.23
N PRO A 138 -18.14 -19.03 5.65
CA PRO A 138 -17.13 -19.66 4.80
C PRO A 138 -17.73 -20.29 3.53
N LYS A 139 -19.02 -20.65 3.53
CA LYS A 139 -19.71 -21.19 2.35
C LYS A 139 -20.00 -20.12 1.31
N MET A 140 -20.13 -18.87 1.74
CA MET A 140 -20.39 -17.73 0.88
C MET A 140 -19.09 -17.16 0.31
N ALA A 141 -17.97 -17.25 1.05
CA ALA A 141 -16.67 -16.70 0.63
C ALA A 141 -16.27 -17.00 -0.84
N PRO A 142 -16.50 -18.20 -1.42
CA PRO A 142 -16.19 -18.46 -2.83
C PRO A 142 -16.98 -17.62 -3.85
N LEU A 143 -18.09 -17.00 -3.45
CA LEU A 143 -18.91 -16.13 -4.29
C LEU A 143 -18.42 -14.67 -4.30
N TYR A 144 -17.52 -14.29 -3.40
CA TYR A 144 -17.03 -12.92 -3.25
C TYR A 144 -15.67 -12.73 -3.89
N VAL A 145 -15.49 -13.29 -5.09
CA VAL A 145 -14.21 -13.39 -5.78
C VAL A 145 -14.22 -12.52 -7.04
N LEU A 146 -13.16 -11.74 -7.22
CA LEU A 146 -12.85 -10.99 -8.43
C LEU A 146 -11.68 -11.69 -9.14
N ALA A 147 -11.89 -12.12 -10.38
CA ALA A 147 -10.87 -12.76 -11.20
C ALA A 147 -10.08 -11.72 -11.98
N LYS A 148 -8.76 -11.89 -12.08
CA LYS A 148 -7.93 -11.04 -12.93
C LYS A 148 -8.34 -11.19 -14.40
N GLN A 149 -8.51 -10.08 -15.08
CA GLN A 149 -8.83 -10.02 -16.51
C GLN A 149 -7.54 -10.16 -17.33
N LYS A 150 -7.63 -10.88 -18.46
CA LYS A 150 -6.49 -11.13 -19.36
C LYS A 150 -6.18 -9.94 -20.26
#